data_AF-A0A0R2HKL3-F1
#
_entry.id   AF-A0A0R2HKL3-F1
#
_cell.length_a   1.000
_cell.length_b   1.000
_cell.length_c   1.000
_cell.angle_alpha   90.00
_cell.angle_beta   90.00
_cell.angle_gamma   90.00
#
_symmetry.space_group_name_H-M   'P 1'
#
loop_
_entity.id
_entity.type
_entity.pdbx_description
1 polymer ?
#
loop_
_entity_poly.entity_id
_entity_poly.type
_entity_poly.pdbx_seq_one_letter_code
_entity_poly.pdbx_strand_id
1 'polypeptide(L)'
;MGIRRSTVMKMNKKLGAALALSMVVGATTTVPAMAETTNNLEKTTKDTTKSATDLRNEANAAKKEYEEAAAASKTADQELAAAQKNVETATDKLNKAEGELDAAKTAVTEATQSKNKTKSTRDSKEEIANQKELERNHAQDAVEDFNLEEETQKLIKENQEEYDKAVAKVNREQTYLNNANSNLTEIKGLIKARDDAETAHNDKMAEVDKFMSDHDMANVYDYDHLSNEDFDTYFQLSLEEYDLDDAYKEAAKKVNDFIEEKGNLEEIESTVKVLEKQLKEAEDARDDIALNKAKAKLEYLKRKFLYAKEAEENANDELETAQKAYETASHALEDAIDTENSKDNKVESLTKALDKANTQLNTAKKEADAAKANVEAKKAAYEKAEHNAVVAEKVEEALRLAEENRKAEEAKKAEEAKKAEEAKPDKVTLKKVKSKKRKTVKVTWKKAKAAKKYQVAYRYRRKKSAKKWTKWVYKVVKGTSYTNKKLRSRRTYQFKVRGLNGKIKGAFSKKKKVRVK
;
A
#
# COMPACT_ATOMS: atom_id res chain seq x y z
N MET A 1 40.02 7.18 -97.01
CA MET A 1 40.28 6.68 -95.64
C MET A 1 39.02 6.81 -94.81
N GLY A 2 38.74 5.84 -93.94
CA GLY A 2 37.83 6.03 -92.80
C GLY A 2 36.40 5.51 -92.98
N ILE A 3 36.20 4.23 -92.63
CA ILE A 3 34.94 3.48 -92.65
C ILE A 3 34.57 3.10 -91.19
N ARG A 4 33.25 3.13 -90.89
CA ARG A 4 32.48 2.41 -89.85
C ARG A 4 32.60 2.82 -88.36
N ARG A 5 31.45 3.29 -87.82
CA ARG A 5 30.87 2.89 -86.53
C ARG A 5 29.34 2.86 -86.63
N SER A 6 28.71 1.68 -86.56
CA SER A 6 27.28 1.49 -86.22
C SER A 6 26.93 0.00 -86.23
N THR A 7 27.22 -0.76 -85.16
CA THR A 7 26.68 -2.15 -84.99
C THR A 7 26.64 -2.71 -83.56
N VAL A 8 26.66 -1.93 -82.46
CA VAL A 8 26.78 -2.52 -81.10
C VAL A 8 25.55 -2.37 -80.18
N MET A 9 24.47 -1.70 -80.57
CA MET A 9 23.32 -1.47 -79.66
C MET A 9 22.05 -2.33 -79.91
N LYS A 10 22.18 -3.61 -80.29
CA LYS A 10 21.01 -4.50 -80.44
C LYS A 10 21.08 -5.90 -79.81
N MET A 11 22.09 -6.21 -79.00
CA MET A 11 22.22 -7.56 -78.40
C MET A 11 21.95 -7.66 -76.88
N ASN A 12 21.59 -6.58 -76.18
CA ASN A 12 21.36 -6.64 -74.72
C ASN A 12 19.90 -6.74 -74.24
N LYS A 13 18.93 -7.02 -75.13
CA LYS A 13 17.52 -7.24 -74.72
C LYS A 13 17.05 -8.70 -74.78
N LYS A 14 17.86 -9.65 -75.25
CA LYS A 14 17.47 -11.07 -75.38
C LYS A 14 18.08 -12.02 -74.33
N LEU A 15 19.00 -11.55 -73.49
CA LEU A 15 19.62 -12.36 -72.43
C LEU A 15 19.00 -12.15 -71.04
N GLY A 16 18.22 -11.09 -70.83
CA GLY A 16 17.56 -10.81 -69.54
C GLY A 16 16.26 -11.61 -69.28
N ALA A 17 15.71 -12.31 -70.28
CA ALA A 17 14.44 -13.04 -70.15
C ALA A 17 14.61 -14.54 -69.90
N ALA A 18 15.82 -15.10 -70.06
CA ALA A 18 16.09 -16.53 -69.88
C ALA A 18 16.68 -16.89 -68.49
N LEU A 19 17.06 -15.89 -67.69
CA LEU A 19 17.70 -16.09 -66.38
C LEU A 19 16.76 -15.83 -65.18
N ALA A 20 15.53 -15.38 -65.42
CA ALA A 20 14.51 -15.20 -64.38
C ALA A 20 13.62 -16.44 -64.16
N LEU A 21 13.85 -17.54 -64.89
CA LEU A 21 13.10 -18.79 -64.73
C LEU A 21 13.86 -19.88 -63.95
N SER A 22 15.09 -19.64 -63.48
CA SER A 22 15.93 -20.66 -62.82
C SER A 22 16.30 -20.38 -61.35
N MET A 23 15.64 -19.44 -60.66
CA MET A 23 15.93 -19.10 -59.26
C MET A 23 14.70 -19.02 -58.34
N VAL A 24 13.72 -19.92 -58.51
CA VAL A 24 12.57 -20.06 -57.57
C VAL A 24 12.30 -21.52 -57.16
N VAL A 25 13.28 -22.42 -57.24
CA VAL A 25 13.14 -23.75 -56.63
C VAL A 25 14.43 -24.11 -55.91
N GLY A 26 14.43 -23.88 -54.60
CA GLY A 26 15.56 -24.17 -53.72
C GLY A 26 15.13 -24.20 -52.25
N ALA A 27 14.29 -25.17 -51.88
CA ALA A 27 14.19 -25.67 -50.50
C ALA A 27 13.45 -27.01 -50.50
N THR A 28 14.24 -28.07 -50.51
CA THR A 28 14.03 -29.39 -49.87
C THR A 28 12.61 -29.77 -49.44
N THR A 29 11.95 -30.59 -50.26
CA THR A 29 11.20 -31.76 -49.77
C THR A 29 11.47 -32.94 -50.69
N THR A 30 12.05 -33.98 -50.09
CA THR A 30 12.19 -35.32 -50.67
C THR A 30 10.84 -35.88 -51.06
N VAL A 31 10.65 -36.16 -52.35
CA VAL A 31 9.68 -37.12 -52.86
C VAL A 31 10.47 -38.15 -53.69
N PRO A 32 10.25 -39.47 -53.50
CA PRO A 32 10.94 -40.48 -54.27
C PRO A 32 10.45 -40.50 -55.72
N ALA A 33 11.40 -40.71 -56.62
CA ALA A 33 11.16 -40.97 -58.02
C ALA A 33 10.67 -42.41 -58.26
N MET A 34 10.04 -42.57 -59.43
CA MET A 34 9.98 -43.72 -60.34
C MET A 34 8.51 -44.13 -60.59
N ALA A 35 7.88 -43.60 -61.64
CA ALA A 35 8.03 -43.96 -63.05
C ALA A 35 6.94 -44.96 -63.45
N GLU A 36 5.99 -44.50 -64.28
CA GLU A 36 5.47 -45.31 -65.37
C GLU A 36 4.81 -44.40 -66.41
N THR A 37 5.48 -44.29 -67.54
CA THR A 37 4.95 -43.75 -68.80
C THR A 37 3.99 -44.77 -69.40
N THR A 38 2.70 -44.44 -69.50
CA THR A 38 1.84 -45.01 -70.54
C THR A 38 0.97 -43.93 -71.18
N ASN A 39 1.04 -43.89 -72.51
CA ASN A 39 0.15 -43.16 -73.39
C ASN A 39 -1.30 -43.59 -73.12
N ASN A 40 -2.15 -42.67 -72.68
CA ASN A 40 -3.59 -42.78 -72.88
C ASN A 40 -4.20 -41.38 -72.98
N LEU A 41 -4.56 -40.99 -74.21
CA LEU A 41 -5.06 -39.64 -74.54
C LEU A 41 -6.59 -39.57 -74.58
N GLU A 42 -7.30 -40.61 -74.13
CA GLU A 42 -8.75 -40.61 -74.08
C GLU A 42 -9.25 -41.20 -72.77
N LYS A 43 -10.09 -40.43 -72.08
CA LYS A 43 -10.77 -40.71 -70.82
C LYS A 43 -9.93 -40.68 -69.55
N THR A 44 -9.76 -39.48 -69.01
CA THR A 44 -9.83 -39.27 -67.56
C THR A 44 -10.67 -38.03 -67.26
N THR A 45 -11.74 -38.29 -66.49
CA THR A 45 -12.42 -37.44 -65.53
C THR A 45 -13.08 -36.12 -65.98
N LYS A 46 -14.40 -36.09 -65.83
CA LYS A 46 -15.09 -34.94 -65.22
C LYS A 46 -14.32 -34.57 -63.95
N ASP A 47 -13.38 -33.64 -64.01
CA ASP A 47 -12.64 -33.20 -62.83
C ASP A 47 -12.71 -31.68 -62.72
N THR A 48 -13.72 -31.24 -61.96
CA THR A 48 -13.64 -30.33 -60.80
C THR A 48 -12.58 -29.21 -60.78
N THR A 49 -12.10 -28.77 -61.93
CA THR A 49 -11.23 -27.60 -62.05
C THR A 49 -12.13 -26.38 -61.94
N LYS A 50 -12.15 -25.79 -60.73
CA LYS A 50 -12.77 -24.49 -60.44
C LYS A 50 -12.39 -23.49 -61.54
N SER A 51 -13.36 -22.74 -62.06
CA SER A 51 -13.09 -21.71 -63.06
C SER A 51 -12.21 -20.59 -62.45
N ALA A 52 -11.56 -19.77 -63.30
CA ALA A 52 -10.81 -18.62 -62.78
C ALA A 52 -11.71 -17.68 -61.95
N THR A 53 -12.97 -17.54 -62.34
CA THR A 53 -13.98 -16.77 -61.57
C THR A 53 -14.23 -17.37 -60.18
N ASP A 54 -14.35 -18.70 -60.07
CA ASP A 54 -14.57 -19.38 -58.79
C ASP A 54 -13.35 -19.20 -57.85
N LEU A 55 -12.15 -19.34 -58.40
CA LEU A 55 -10.90 -19.12 -57.65
C LEU A 55 -10.73 -17.65 -57.24
N ARG A 56 -11.18 -16.70 -58.05
CA ARG A 56 -11.18 -15.28 -57.71
C ARG A 56 -12.14 -14.95 -56.58
N ASN A 57 -13.33 -15.56 -56.60
CA ASN A 57 -14.30 -15.43 -55.51
C ASN A 57 -13.77 -16.04 -54.20
N GLU A 58 -13.07 -17.18 -54.28
CA GLU A 58 -12.39 -17.79 -53.13
C GLU A 58 -11.26 -16.90 -52.58
N ALA A 59 -10.47 -16.26 -53.45
CA ALA A 59 -9.46 -15.29 -53.05
C ALA A 59 -10.06 -14.06 -52.36
N ASN A 60 -11.18 -13.53 -52.89
CA ASN A 60 -11.89 -12.40 -52.28
C ASN A 60 -12.51 -12.77 -50.92
N ALA A 61 -13.07 -13.98 -50.79
CA ALA A 61 -13.57 -14.48 -49.50
C ALA A 61 -12.44 -14.62 -48.48
N ALA A 62 -11.31 -15.21 -48.88
CA ALA A 62 -10.12 -15.34 -48.03
C ALA A 62 -9.55 -13.96 -47.63
N LYS A 63 -9.58 -12.97 -48.53
CA LYS A 63 -9.19 -11.59 -48.22
C LYS A 63 -10.07 -10.98 -47.13
N LYS A 64 -11.39 -11.15 -47.24
CA LYS A 64 -12.34 -10.67 -46.22
C LYS A 64 -12.07 -11.31 -44.86
N GLU A 65 -11.86 -12.62 -44.81
CA GLU A 65 -11.50 -13.33 -43.57
C GLU A 65 -10.17 -12.84 -42.97
N TYR A 66 -9.18 -12.53 -43.81
CA TYR A 66 -7.92 -11.92 -43.38
C TYR A 66 -8.14 -10.52 -42.78
N GLU A 67 -8.94 -9.67 -43.42
CA GLU A 67 -9.25 -8.32 -42.92
C GLU A 67 -10.02 -8.37 -41.59
N GLU A 68 -10.99 -9.28 -41.45
CA GLU A 68 -11.70 -9.52 -40.19
C GLU A 68 -10.77 -10.02 -39.08
N ALA A 69 -9.87 -10.97 -39.38
CA ALA A 69 -8.87 -11.44 -38.44
C ALA A 69 -7.90 -10.31 -38.02
N ALA A 70 -7.47 -9.47 -38.98
CA ALA A 70 -6.58 -8.34 -38.72
C ALA A 70 -7.24 -7.29 -37.82
N ALA A 71 -8.53 -7.02 -38.02
CA ALA A 71 -9.31 -6.16 -37.13
C ALA A 71 -9.41 -6.76 -35.72
N ALA A 72 -9.69 -8.06 -35.59
CA ALA A 72 -9.74 -8.74 -34.30
C ALA A 72 -8.39 -8.71 -33.55
N SER A 73 -7.27 -8.92 -34.26
CA SER A 73 -5.92 -8.78 -33.68
C SER A 73 -5.65 -7.37 -33.17
N LYS A 74 -6.11 -6.34 -33.88
CA LYS A 74 -5.96 -4.95 -33.44
C LYS A 74 -6.74 -4.68 -32.15
N THR A 75 -7.96 -5.21 -32.03
CA THR A 75 -8.76 -5.11 -30.80
C THR A 75 -8.05 -5.83 -29.65
N ALA A 76 -7.54 -7.05 -29.87
CA ALA A 76 -6.83 -7.79 -28.83
C ALA A 76 -5.54 -7.06 -28.36
N ASP A 77 -4.79 -6.42 -29.27
CA ASP A 77 -3.64 -5.58 -28.90
C ASP A 77 -4.06 -4.36 -28.06
N GLN A 78 -5.23 -3.77 -28.32
CA GLN A 78 -5.77 -2.67 -27.51
C GLN A 78 -6.17 -3.13 -26.10
N GLU A 79 -6.81 -4.30 -25.99
CA GLU A 79 -7.17 -4.92 -24.71
C GLU A 79 -5.92 -5.28 -23.89
N LEU A 80 -4.88 -5.82 -24.55
CA LEU A 80 -3.59 -6.08 -23.92
C LEU A 80 -2.95 -4.79 -23.38
N ALA A 81 -2.95 -3.71 -24.17
CA ALA A 81 -2.41 -2.41 -23.72
C ALA A 81 -3.21 -1.85 -22.53
N ALA A 82 -4.54 -1.98 -22.53
CA ALA A 82 -5.38 -1.57 -21.41
C ALA A 82 -5.09 -2.40 -20.15
N ALA A 83 -4.91 -3.72 -20.29
CA ALA A 83 -4.56 -4.60 -19.18
C ALA A 83 -3.17 -4.28 -18.60
N GLN A 84 -2.18 -3.94 -19.44
CA GLN A 84 -0.85 -3.48 -19.00
C GLN A 84 -0.96 -2.21 -18.14
N LYS A 85 -1.73 -1.23 -18.61
CA LYS A 85 -1.95 0.03 -17.86
C LYS A 85 -2.64 -0.19 -16.52
N ASN A 86 -3.56 -1.16 -16.44
CA ASN A 86 -4.22 -1.51 -15.19
C ASN A 86 -3.25 -2.12 -14.17
N VAL A 87 -2.32 -2.97 -14.62
CA VAL A 87 -1.25 -3.53 -13.77
C VAL A 87 -0.31 -2.44 -13.26
N GLU A 88 0.12 -1.53 -14.13
CA GLU A 88 0.95 -0.37 -13.76
C GLU A 88 0.26 0.49 -12.69
N THR A 89 -1.01 0.85 -12.91
CA THR A 89 -1.81 1.62 -11.96
C THR A 89 -2.00 0.90 -10.62
N ALA A 90 -2.19 -0.42 -10.64
CA ALA A 90 -2.33 -1.23 -9.42
C ALA A 90 -0.99 -1.30 -8.64
N THR A 91 0.12 -1.42 -9.36
CA THR A 91 1.49 -1.45 -8.80
C THR A 91 1.82 -0.12 -8.12
N ASP A 92 1.54 1.01 -8.77
CA ASP A 92 1.78 2.34 -8.18
C ASP A 92 0.99 2.56 -6.90
N LYS A 93 -0.27 2.09 -6.87
CA LYS A 93 -1.11 2.15 -5.67
C LYS A 93 -0.58 1.28 -4.55
N LEU A 94 -0.09 0.07 -4.87
CA LEU A 94 0.51 -0.84 -3.90
C LEU A 94 1.78 -0.23 -3.31
N ASN A 95 2.72 0.21 -4.14
CA ASN A 95 3.98 0.83 -3.69
C ASN A 95 3.72 2.04 -2.77
N LYS A 96 2.73 2.88 -3.11
CA LYS A 96 2.33 4.01 -2.25
C LYS A 96 1.76 3.53 -0.91
N ALA A 97 0.95 2.47 -0.90
CA ALA A 97 0.37 1.92 0.32
C ALA A 97 1.43 1.23 1.20
N GLU A 98 2.40 0.55 0.61
CA GLU A 98 3.56 -0.02 1.31
C GLU A 98 4.41 1.08 1.97
N GLY A 99 4.67 2.19 1.27
CA GLY A 99 5.33 3.35 1.86
C GLY A 99 4.55 3.99 3.02
N GLU A 100 3.21 4.03 2.94
CA GLU A 100 2.34 4.45 4.05
C GLU A 100 2.40 3.49 5.24
N LEU A 101 2.52 2.18 5.00
CA LEU A 101 2.64 1.15 6.03
C LEU A 101 4.00 1.21 6.75
N ASP A 102 5.09 1.40 6.01
CA ASP A 102 6.43 1.55 6.60
C ASP A 102 6.53 2.79 7.49
N ALA A 103 5.90 3.90 7.09
CA ALA A 103 5.78 5.09 7.92
C ALA A 103 4.97 4.82 9.21
N ALA A 104 3.88 4.05 9.11
CA ALA A 104 3.08 3.65 10.28
C ALA A 104 3.88 2.77 11.26
N LYS A 105 4.61 1.77 10.76
CA LYS A 105 5.52 0.91 11.56
C LYS A 105 6.59 1.71 12.29
N THR A 106 7.14 2.72 11.61
CA THR A 106 8.10 3.65 12.22
C THR A 106 7.46 4.42 13.37
N ALA A 107 6.25 4.96 13.17
CA ALA A 107 5.50 5.67 14.22
C ALA A 107 5.20 4.78 15.43
N VAL A 108 4.83 3.51 15.23
CA VAL A 108 4.64 2.52 16.31
C VAL A 108 5.94 2.31 17.10
N THR A 109 7.07 2.24 16.41
CA THR A 109 8.39 2.09 17.05
C THR A 109 8.73 3.32 17.91
N GLU A 110 8.53 4.53 17.39
CA GLU A 110 8.76 5.79 18.13
C GLU A 110 7.82 5.93 19.34
N ALA A 111 6.53 5.61 19.17
CA ALA A 111 5.56 5.61 20.26
C ALA A 111 5.92 4.61 21.36
N THR A 112 6.41 3.43 20.98
CA THR A 112 6.91 2.41 21.93
C THR A 112 8.11 2.91 22.72
N GLN A 113 9.09 3.54 22.06
CA GLN A 113 10.24 4.14 22.75
C GLN A 113 9.82 5.25 23.72
N SER A 114 8.89 6.10 23.30
CA SER A 114 8.32 7.16 24.15
C SER A 114 7.64 6.59 25.40
N LYS A 115 6.78 5.56 25.24
CA LYS A 115 6.14 4.86 26.35
C LYS A 115 7.14 4.23 27.32
N ASN A 116 8.22 3.63 26.81
CA ASN A 116 9.25 3.04 27.67
C ASN A 116 10.01 4.11 28.47
N LYS A 117 10.30 5.26 27.85
CA LYS A 117 10.93 6.40 28.53
C LYS A 117 10.05 6.98 29.63
N THR A 118 8.75 7.16 29.38
CA THR A 118 7.81 7.65 30.39
C THR A 118 7.61 6.63 31.52
N LYS A 119 7.56 5.33 31.20
CA LYS A 119 7.54 4.26 32.21
C LYS A 119 8.75 4.32 33.14
N SER A 120 9.96 4.39 32.59
CA SER A 120 11.19 4.51 33.40
C SER A 120 11.15 5.74 34.31
N THR A 121 10.64 6.87 33.80
CA THR A 121 10.51 8.10 34.60
C THR A 121 9.49 7.94 35.73
N ARG A 122 8.35 7.30 35.47
CA ARG A 122 7.34 6.97 36.47
C ARG A 122 7.93 6.06 37.55
N ASP A 123 8.57 4.97 37.15
CA ASP A 123 9.15 3.99 38.07
C ASP A 123 10.24 4.65 38.96
N SER A 124 11.09 5.51 38.40
CA SER A 124 12.06 6.29 39.18
C SER A 124 11.40 7.27 40.16
N LYS A 125 10.28 7.91 39.78
CA LYS A 125 9.55 8.82 40.66
C LYS A 125 8.81 8.09 41.78
N GLU A 126 8.26 6.91 41.48
CA GLU A 126 7.66 6.01 42.48
C GLU A 126 8.72 5.53 43.49
N GLU A 127 9.92 5.20 43.01
CA GLU A 127 11.06 4.86 43.87
C GLU A 127 11.49 6.06 44.75
N ILE A 128 11.55 7.28 44.20
CA ILE A 128 11.79 8.50 44.97
C ILE A 128 10.68 8.75 46.01
N ALA A 129 9.41 8.54 45.65
CA ALA A 129 8.29 8.70 46.58
C ALA A 129 8.39 7.69 47.74
N ASN A 130 8.66 6.42 47.44
CA ASN A 130 8.87 5.37 48.43
C ASN A 130 10.11 5.66 49.30
N GLN A 131 11.18 6.20 48.71
CA GLN A 131 12.38 6.59 49.45
C GLN A 131 12.12 7.78 50.36
N LYS A 132 11.34 8.78 49.91
CA LYS A 132 10.89 9.90 50.76
C LYS A 132 9.97 9.43 51.89
N GLU A 133 9.14 8.41 51.66
CA GLU A 133 8.32 7.79 52.71
C GLU A 133 9.18 7.02 53.72
N LEU A 134 10.20 6.30 53.25
CA LEU A 134 11.19 5.66 54.11
C LEU A 134 11.98 6.71 54.92
N GLU A 135 12.41 7.79 54.28
CA GLU A 135 13.04 8.94 54.94
C GLU A 135 12.09 9.62 55.92
N ARG A 136 10.78 9.62 55.70
CA ARG A 136 9.79 10.09 56.69
C ARG A 136 9.78 9.20 57.91
N ASN A 137 9.75 7.88 57.73
CA ASN A 137 9.81 6.91 58.82
C ASN A 137 11.13 7.04 59.59
N HIS A 138 12.26 7.12 58.86
CA HIS A 138 13.57 7.35 59.44
C HIS A 138 13.73 8.74 60.06
N ALA A 139 13.10 9.79 59.53
CA ALA A 139 13.10 11.11 60.14
C ALA A 139 12.19 11.14 61.37
N GLN A 140 11.13 10.32 61.41
CA GLN A 140 10.34 10.10 62.61
C GLN A 140 11.20 9.48 63.72
N ASP A 141 12.11 8.58 63.36
CA ASP A 141 13.07 7.91 64.26
C ASP A 141 14.28 8.80 64.59
N ALA A 142 14.86 9.50 63.60
CA ALA A 142 16.00 10.41 63.73
C ALA A 142 15.63 11.79 64.27
N VAL A 143 14.35 12.02 64.57
CA VAL A 143 13.89 13.21 65.30
C VAL A 143 14.55 13.33 66.66
N GLU A 144 15.14 12.26 67.21
CA GLU A 144 15.98 12.33 68.41
C GLU A 144 17.27 13.16 68.24
N ASP A 145 17.68 13.55 67.02
CA ASP A 145 19.11 13.82 66.79
C ASP A 145 19.53 15.15 66.12
N PHE A 146 18.66 16.07 65.67
CA PHE A 146 19.18 17.34 65.09
C PHE A 146 18.42 18.66 65.36
N ASN A 147 19.16 19.57 66.03
CA ASN A 147 19.11 21.04 66.12
C ASN A 147 17.82 21.76 66.58
N LEU A 148 16.63 21.36 66.11
CA LEU A 148 15.37 21.86 66.68
C LEU A 148 15.08 21.22 68.03
N GLU A 149 15.56 19.97 68.21
CA GLU A 149 15.55 19.33 69.50
C GLU A 149 16.45 20.06 70.49
N GLU A 150 17.63 20.54 70.10
CA GLU A 150 18.54 21.19 71.04
C GLU A 150 17.97 22.50 71.60
N GLU A 151 17.40 23.36 70.74
CA GLU A 151 16.78 24.62 71.19
C GLU A 151 15.48 24.37 71.99
N THR A 152 14.68 23.38 71.59
CA THR A 152 13.44 23.02 72.31
C THR A 152 13.73 22.30 73.62
N GLN A 153 14.73 21.41 73.68
CA GLN A 153 15.19 20.72 74.89
C GLN A 153 15.84 21.71 75.85
N LYS A 154 16.60 22.68 75.34
CA LYS A 154 17.10 23.79 76.13
C LYS A 154 15.95 24.57 76.76
N LEU A 155 14.93 24.94 75.99
CA LEU A 155 13.75 25.64 76.50
C LEU A 155 12.94 24.79 77.50
N ILE A 156 12.82 23.48 77.26
CA ILE A 156 12.16 22.53 78.17
C ILE A 156 12.94 22.42 79.48
N LYS A 157 14.27 22.36 79.41
CA LYS A 157 15.15 22.26 80.58
C LYS A 157 15.16 23.55 81.39
N GLU A 158 15.26 24.71 80.76
CA GLU A 158 15.16 26.02 81.41
C GLU A 158 13.80 26.17 82.11
N ASN A 159 12.70 25.85 81.43
CA ASN A 159 11.36 25.86 82.04
C ASN A 159 11.20 24.83 83.17
N GLN A 160 11.87 23.67 83.09
CA GLN A 160 11.85 22.66 84.15
C GLN A 160 12.57 23.17 85.40
N GLU A 161 13.74 23.77 85.25
CA GLU A 161 14.50 24.34 86.37
C GLU A 161 13.74 25.50 87.04
N GLU A 162 13.05 26.33 86.27
CA GLU A 162 12.17 27.38 86.80
C GLU A 162 10.96 26.82 87.53
N TYR A 163 10.33 25.78 86.98
CA TYR A 163 9.21 25.08 87.62
C TYR A 163 9.63 24.47 88.96
N ASP A 164 10.78 23.79 89.01
CA ASP A 164 11.28 23.16 90.24
C ASP A 164 11.61 24.22 91.32
N LYS A 165 12.16 25.37 90.91
CA LYS A 165 12.35 26.53 91.81
C LYS A 165 11.03 27.08 92.34
N ALA A 166 10.00 27.19 91.50
CA ALA A 166 8.68 27.65 91.90
C ALA A 166 8.02 26.68 92.90
N VAL A 167 8.09 25.37 92.64
CA VAL A 167 7.60 24.33 93.57
C VAL A 167 8.34 24.40 94.90
N ALA A 168 9.67 24.54 94.88
CA ALA A 168 10.46 24.67 96.10
C ALA A 168 10.10 25.94 96.90
N LYS A 169 9.74 27.04 96.23
CA LYS A 169 9.24 28.27 96.87
C LYS A 169 7.88 28.03 97.51
N VAL A 170 6.91 27.46 96.79
CA VAL A 170 5.57 27.11 97.33
C VAL A 170 5.69 26.24 98.59
N ASN A 171 6.50 25.18 98.54
CA ASN A 171 6.69 24.29 99.70
C ASN A 171 7.29 25.00 100.92
N ARG A 172 8.20 25.95 100.67
CA ARG A 172 8.82 26.76 101.72
C ARG A 172 7.81 27.70 102.38
N GLU A 173 7.07 28.47 101.57
CA GLU A 173 6.05 29.39 102.07
C GLU A 173 4.93 28.65 102.79
N GLN A 174 4.52 27.48 102.29
CA GLN A 174 3.55 26.61 102.97
C GLN A 174 4.05 26.15 104.34
N THR A 175 5.35 25.82 104.45
CA THR A 175 5.95 25.42 105.74
C THR A 175 5.95 26.58 106.72
N TYR A 176 6.30 27.79 106.27
CA TYR A 176 6.25 28.99 107.12
C TYR A 176 4.82 29.32 107.55
N LEU A 177 3.85 29.22 106.63
CA LEU A 177 2.44 29.43 106.92
C LEU A 177 1.92 28.43 107.96
N ASN A 178 2.28 27.15 107.82
CA ASN A 178 1.89 26.11 108.78
C ASN A 178 2.44 26.39 110.19
N ASN A 179 3.70 26.80 110.29
CA ASN A 179 4.31 27.17 111.57
C ASN A 179 3.65 28.40 112.19
N ALA A 180 3.39 29.44 111.38
CA ALA A 180 2.70 30.65 111.85
C ALA A 180 1.27 30.36 112.32
N ASN A 181 0.54 29.51 111.61
CA ASN A 181 -0.81 29.06 112.02
C ASN A 181 -0.78 28.21 113.30
N SER A 182 0.25 27.37 113.47
CA SER A 182 0.45 26.64 114.73
C SER A 182 0.65 27.60 115.89
N ASN A 183 1.55 28.58 115.76
CA ASN A 183 1.79 29.61 116.77
C ASN A 183 0.52 30.42 117.06
N LEU A 184 -0.24 30.79 116.02
CA LEU A 184 -1.51 31.51 116.16
C LEU A 184 -2.55 30.71 116.95
N THR A 185 -2.58 29.40 116.74
CA THR A 185 -3.50 28.50 117.45
C THR A 185 -3.10 28.38 118.92
N GLU A 186 -1.81 28.25 119.20
CA GLU A 186 -1.26 28.15 120.55
C GLU A 186 -1.50 29.42 121.36
N ILE A 187 -1.16 30.61 120.82
CA ILE A 187 -1.37 31.88 121.54
C ILE A 187 -2.85 32.16 121.80
N LYS A 188 -3.75 31.82 120.86
CA LYS A 188 -5.20 31.95 121.07
C LYS A 188 -5.69 31.03 122.19
N GLY A 189 -5.15 29.82 122.27
CA GLY A 189 -5.41 28.89 123.36
C GLY A 189 -4.94 29.43 124.71
N LEU A 190 -3.71 29.98 124.78
CA LEU A 190 -3.14 30.56 125.99
C LEU A 190 -3.90 31.81 126.45
N ILE A 191 -4.24 32.73 125.54
CA ILE A 191 -5.05 33.91 125.85
C ILE A 191 -6.40 33.50 126.41
N LYS A 192 -7.08 32.53 125.76
CA LYS A 192 -8.35 32.03 126.27
C LYS A 192 -8.22 31.43 127.68
N ALA A 193 -7.19 30.61 127.93
CA ALA A 193 -6.96 30.02 129.25
C ALA A 193 -6.70 31.09 130.33
N ARG A 194 -5.98 32.16 129.98
CA ARG A 194 -5.79 33.33 130.85
C ARG A 194 -7.12 34.04 131.13
N ASP A 195 -7.91 34.32 130.09
CA ASP A 195 -9.19 35.04 130.22
C ASP A 195 -10.21 34.22 131.03
N ASP A 196 -10.24 32.89 130.84
CA ASP A 196 -11.06 31.96 131.63
C ASP A 196 -10.62 31.96 133.11
N ALA A 197 -9.30 31.95 133.38
CA ALA A 197 -8.75 32.03 134.75
C ALA A 197 -9.01 33.39 135.42
N GLU A 198 -8.88 34.49 134.67
CA GLU A 198 -9.19 35.85 135.14
C GLU A 198 -10.67 35.97 135.52
N THR A 199 -11.55 35.43 134.67
CA THR A 199 -13.00 35.41 134.92
C THR A 199 -13.31 34.60 136.19
N ALA A 200 -12.73 33.40 136.32
CA ALA A 200 -12.93 32.56 137.50
C ALA A 200 -12.43 33.23 138.80
N HIS A 201 -11.25 33.84 138.76
CA HIS A 201 -10.70 34.62 139.87
C HIS A 201 -11.63 35.79 140.24
N ASN A 202 -12.06 36.59 139.27
CA ASN A 202 -12.94 37.74 139.51
C ASN A 202 -14.32 37.33 140.03
N ASP A 203 -14.90 36.24 139.51
CA ASP A 203 -16.16 35.68 139.99
C ASP A 203 -16.02 35.22 141.46
N LYS A 204 -14.92 34.55 141.81
CA LYS A 204 -14.64 34.12 143.19
C LYS A 204 -14.37 35.31 144.12
N MET A 205 -13.63 36.32 143.67
CA MET A 205 -13.44 37.58 144.40
C MET A 205 -14.78 38.26 144.69
N ALA A 206 -15.71 38.27 143.72
CA ALA A 206 -17.06 38.79 143.93
C ALA A 206 -17.88 37.97 144.93
N GLU A 207 -17.69 36.64 145.01
CA GLU A 207 -18.29 35.80 146.06
C GLU A 207 -17.74 36.15 147.45
N VAL A 208 -16.42 36.37 147.58
CA VAL A 208 -15.78 36.80 148.83
C VAL A 208 -16.29 38.19 149.25
N ASP A 209 -16.32 39.16 148.33
CA ASP A 209 -16.81 40.52 148.59
C ASP A 209 -18.28 40.50 149.03
N LYS A 210 -19.11 39.69 148.36
CA LYS A 210 -20.51 39.52 148.73
C LYS A 210 -20.65 38.90 150.12
N PHE A 211 -19.86 37.86 150.43
CA PHE A 211 -19.86 37.24 151.74
C PHE A 211 -19.51 38.26 152.84
N MET A 212 -18.46 39.05 152.61
CA MET A 212 -18.04 40.11 153.54
C MET A 212 -19.13 41.16 153.74
N SER A 213 -19.78 41.59 152.66
CA SER A 213 -20.91 42.53 152.72
C SER A 213 -22.12 41.96 153.46
N ASP A 214 -22.45 40.68 153.27
CA ASP A 214 -23.60 40.03 153.91
C ASP A 214 -23.40 39.87 155.44
N HIS A 215 -22.14 39.88 155.91
CA HIS A 215 -21.76 39.75 157.32
C HIS A 215 -21.26 41.04 157.97
N ASP A 216 -21.47 42.20 157.31
CA ASP A 216 -21.04 43.54 157.77
C ASP A 216 -19.54 43.63 158.10
N MET A 217 -18.72 42.85 157.38
CA MET A 217 -17.27 42.86 157.55
C MET A 217 -16.67 44.06 156.82
N ALA A 218 -16.19 45.03 157.58
CA ALA A 218 -15.59 46.23 157.01
C ALA A 218 -14.21 45.97 156.38
N ASN A 219 -13.50 44.92 156.82
CA ASN A 219 -12.22 44.50 156.25
C ASN A 219 -11.92 43.00 156.47
N VAL A 220 -10.85 42.53 155.82
CA VAL A 220 -10.23 41.19 155.92
C VAL A 220 -9.59 40.94 157.31
N TYR A 221 -9.96 41.67 158.35
CA TYR A 221 -9.47 41.46 159.71
C TYR A 221 -10.60 41.50 160.75
N ASP A 222 -11.85 41.70 160.32
CA ASP A 222 -13.02 41.83 161.20
C ASP A 222 -13.72 40.47 161.42
N TYR A 223 -12.94 39.47 161.87
CA TYR A 223 -13.43 38.10 162.05
C TYR A 223 -13.96 37.81 163.46
N ASP A 224 -13.72 38.70 164.42
CA ASP A 224 -14.04 38.50 165.84
C ASP A 224 -15.55 38.35 166.11
N HIS A 225 -16.38 38.66 165.12
CA HIS A 225 -17.85 38.62 165.18
C HIS A 225 -18.50 37.52 164.34
N LEU A 226 -17.71 36.78 163.55
CA LEU A 226 -18.24 35.67 162.74
C LEU A 226 -18.53 34.44 163.61
N SER A 227 -19.55 33.67 163.22
CA SER A 227 -19.68 32.31 163.75
C SER A 227 -18.52 31.44 163.22
N ASN A 228 -18.19 30.35 163.92
CA ASN A 228 -17.14 29.44 163.43
C ASN A 228 -17.45 28.90 162.02
N GLU A 229 -18.72 28.68 161.69
CA GLU A 229 -19.15 28.19 160.37
C GLU A 229 -18.98 29.27 159.28
N ASP A 230 -19.29 30.52 159.60
CA ASP A 230 -19.10 31.66 158.69
C ASP A 230 -17.60 31.94 158.50
N PHE A 231 -16.79 31.83 159.55
CA PHE A 231 -15.34 31.94 159.46
C PHE A 231 -14.74 30.85 158.57
N ASP A 232 -15.14 29.58 158.77
CA ASP A 232 -14.68 28.47 157.93
C ASP A 232 -15.08 28.69 156.46
N THR A 233 -16.30 29.17 156.21
CA THR A 233 -16.79 29.48 154.86
C THR A 233 -15.98 30.59 154.22
N TYR A 234 -15.78 31.70 154.93
CA TYR A 234 -14.93 32.81 154.48
C TYR A 234 -13.50 32.35 154.14
N PHE A 235 -12.91 31.55 155.04
CA PHE A 235 -11.56 31.05 154.88
C PHE A 235 -11.42 30.16 153.66
N GLN A 236 -12.39 29.25 153.41
CA GLN A 236 -12.41 28.44 152.19
C GLN A 236 -12.57 29.29 150.92
N LEU A 237 -13.49 30.26 150.92
CA LEU A 237 -13.68 31.16 149.77
C LEU A 237 -12.42 31.97 149.45
N SER A 238 -11.73 32.44 150.49
CA SER A 238 -10.48 33.20 150.34
C SER A 238 -9.32 32.31 149.86
N LEU A 239 -9.28 31.04 150.29
CA LEU A 239 -8.29 30.07 149.82
C LEU A 239 -8.53 29.72 148.34
N GLU A 240 -9.79 29.49 147.96
CA GLU A 240 -10.17 29.24 146.57
C GLU A 240 -9.88 30.46 145.67
N GLU A 241 -10.10 31.68 146.16
CA GLU A 241 -9.73 32.92 145.45
C GLU A 241 -8.21 32.98 145.22
N TYR A 242 -7.42 32.71 146.26
CA TYR A 242 -5.97 32.73 146.17
C TYR A 242 -5.42 31.70 145.16
N ASP A 243 -5.94 30.47 145.18
CA ASP A 243 -5.57 29.42 144.22
C ASP A 243 -5.91 29.83 142.78
N LEU A 244 -7.03 30.56 142.58
CA LEU A 244 -7.43 31.09 141.28
C LEU A 244 -6.59 32.29 140.83
N ASP A 245 -6.14 33.16 141.74
CA ASP A 245 -5.20 34.26 141.45
C ASP A 245 -3.84 33.69 140.99
N ASP A 246 -3.33 32.68 141.68
CA ASP A 246 -2.09 31.99 141.28
C ASP A 246 -2.25 31.30 139.91
N ALA A 247 -3.40 30.67 139.64
CA ALA A 247 -3.70 30.09 138.33
C ALA A 247 -3.78 31.16 137.22
N TYR A 248 -4.39 32.32 137.50
CA TYR A 248 -4.44 33.46 136.59
C TYR A 248 -3.03 33.99 136.30
N LYS A 249 -2.20 34.21 137.33
CA LYS A 249 -0.81 34.68 137.18
C LYS A 249 0.04 33.71 136.38
N GLU A 250 -0.12 32.40 136.60
CA GLU A 250 0.60 31.38 135.81
C GLU A 250 0.17 31.41 134.34
N ALA A 251 -1.14 31.52 134.06
CA ALA A 251 -1.66 31.63 132.70
C ALA A 251 -1.20 32.92 132.01
N ALA A 252 -1.22 34.06 132.71
CA ALA A 252 -0.72 35.34 132.21
C ALA A 252 0.79 35.27 131.90
N LYS A 253 1.58 34.61 132.76
CA LYS A 253 3.00 34.37 132.52
C LYS A 253 3.23 33.54 131.25
N LYS A 254 2.48 32.44 131.05
CA LYS A 254 2.59 31.62 129.83
C LYS A 254 2.29 32.41 128.56
N VAL A 255 1.31 33.33 128.61
CA VAL A 255 1.03 34.25 127.49
C VAL A 255 2.22 35.18 127.23
N ASN A 256 2.80 35.78 128.27
CA ASN A 256 3.95 36.69 128.12
C ASN A 256 5.19 35.95 127.62
N ASP A 257 5.52 34.79 128.18
CA ASP A 257 6.64 33.95 127.74
C ASP A 257 6.50 33.59 126.25
N PHE A 258 5.28 33.26 125.80
CA PHE A 258 4.99 33.01 124.38
C PHE A 258 5.17 34.26 123.52
N ILE A 259 4.67 35.42 123.98
CA ILE A 259 4.81 36.69 123.25
C ILE A 259 6.29 37.07 123.09
N GLU A 260 7.11 36.89 124.13
CA GLU A 260 8.55 37.14 124.06
C GLU A 260 9.27 36.22 123.07
N GLU A 261 8.89 34.95 123.01
CA GLU A 261 9.54 33.97 122.12
C GLU A 261 9.06 34.07 120.67
N LYS A 262 7.76 34.28 120.44
CA LYS A 262 7.10 34.10 119.13
C LYS A 262 6.43 35.35 118.56
N GLY A 263 6.36 36.44 119.33
CA GLY A 263 5.67 37.67 118.96
C GLY A 263 4.23 37.72 119.48
N ASN A 264 3.63 38.91 119.42
CA ASN A 264 2.25 39.10 119.89
C ASN A 264 1.21 38.61 118.84
N LEU A 265 -0.06 38.52 119.27
CA LEU A 265 -1.14 38.01 118.43
C LEU A 265 -1.30 38.78 117.12
N GLU A 266 -1.24 40.12 117.16
CA GLU A 266 -1.44 40.97 115.98
C GLU A 266 -0.29 40.82 114.97
N GLU A 267 0.95 40.71 115.46
CA GLU A 267 2.14 40.44 114.65
C GLU A 267 2.07 39.06 113.98
N ILE A 268 1.64 38.03 114.72
CA ILE A 268 1.46 36.67 114.18
C ILE A 268 0.34 36.65 113.13
N GLU A 269 -0.81 37.27 113.39
CA GLU A 269 -1.92 37.36 112.42
C GLU A 269 -1.52 38.14 111.15
N SER A 270 -0.76 39.22 111.29
CA SER A 270 -0.20 39.97 110.16
C SER A 270 0.76 39.10 109.34
N THR A 271 1.63 38.35 110.03
CA THR A 271 2.57 37.42 109.39
C THR A 271 1.85 36.34 108.60
N VAL A 272 0.80 35.73 109.16
CA VAL A 272 -0.04 34.73 108.46
C VAL A 272 -0.62 35.32 107.17
N LYS A 273 -1.23 36.51 107.22
CA LYS A 273 -1.81 37.16 106.02
C LYS A 273 -0.78 37.44 104.94
N VAL A 274 0.43 37.87 105.30
CA VAL A 274 1.52 38.10 104.34
C VAL A 274 1.95 36.78 103.70
N LEU A 275 2.11 35.72 104.48
CA LEU A 275 2.49 34.39 103.99
C LEU A 275 1.42 33.76 103.09
N GLU A 276 0.13 33.89 103.41
CA GLU A 276 -0.97 33.45 102.54
C GLU A 276 -0.91 34.12 101.17
N LYS A 277 -0.65 35.44 101.15
CA LYS A 277 -0.49 36.19 99.90
C LYS A 277 0.74 35.72 99.12
N GLN A 278 1.88 35.55 99.77
CA GLN A 278 3.12 35.09 99.14
C GLN A 278 3.01 33.67 98.59
N LEU A 279 2.31 32.78 99.30
CA LEU A 279 2.02 31.42 98.86
C LEU A 279 1.18 31.45 97.58
N LYS A 280 0.09 32.23 97.56
CA LYS A 280 -0.76 32.37 96.37
C LYS A 280 0.01 32.91 95.17
N GLU A 281 0.81 33.95 95.34
CA GLU A 281 1.68 34.49 94.27
C GLU A 281 2.70 33.47 93.77
N ALA A 282 3.19 32.58 94.63
CA ALA A 282 4.09 31.49 94.24
C ALA A 282 3.38 30.35 93.49
N GLU A 283 2.14 30.02 93.87
CA GLU A 283 1.30 29.04 93.17
C GLU A 283 0.92 29.51 91.76
N ASP A 284 0.47 30.76 91.62
CA ASP A 284 0.13 31.36 90.33
C ASP A 284 1.34 31.35 89.38
N ALA A 285 2.53 31.72 89.89
CA ALA A 285 3.77 31.69 89.11
C ALA A 285 4.16 30.28 88.65
N ARG A 286 3.97 29.27 89.50
CA ARG A 286 4.22 27.85 89.14
C ARG A 286 3.33 27.42 87.98
N ASP A 287 2.05 27.76 88.04
CA ASP A 287 1.05 27.33 87.06
C ASP A 287 1.26 28.02 85.69
N ASP A 288 1.66 29.29 85.68
CA ASP A 288 2.06 30.01 84.47
C ASP A 288 3.28 29.38 83.77
N ILE A 289 4.30 28.98 84.55
CA ILE A 289 5.48 28.28 84.02
C ILE A 289 5.08 26.92 83.42
N ALA A 290 4.21 26.17 84.09
CA ALA A 290 3.71 24.89 83.60
C ALA A 290 2.94 25.05 82.28
N LEU A 291 2.10 26.09 82.17
CA LEU A 291 1.36 26.42 80.95
C LEU A 291 2.31 26.79 79.79
N ASN A 292 3.34 27.59 80.07
CA ASN A 292 4.33 27.98 79.05
C ASN A 292 5.13 26.78 78.54
N LYS A 293 5.52 25.85 79.43
CA LYS A 293 6.16 24.59 79.06
C LYS A 293 5.28 23.74 78.13
N ALA A 294 3.98 23.65 78.40
CA ALA A 294 3.03 22.92 77.57
C ALA A 294 2.87 23.57 76.18
N LYS A 295 2.80 24.91 76.12
CA LYS A 295 2.71 25.66 74.85
C LYS A 295 3.96 25.46 73.98
N ALA A 296 5.16 25.51 74.57
CA ALA A 296 6.41 25.29 73.84
C ALA A 296 6.46 23.88 73.21
N LYS A 297 6.07 22.85 73.97
CA LYS A 297 5.98 21.47 73.47
C LYS A 297 4.96 21.31 72.34
N LEU A 298 3.82 22.01 72.42
CA LEU A 298 2.79 21.97 71.39
C LEU A 298 3.25 22.64 70.08
N GLU A 299 3.91 23.80 70.16
CA GLU A 299 4.47 24.50 68.98
C GLU A 299 5.51 23.65 68.25
N TYR A 300 6.39 22.95 68.98
CA TYR A 300 7.35 22.00 68.40
C TYR A 300 6.65 20.91 67.57
N LEU A 301 5.64 20.26 68.14
CA LEU A 301 4.88 19.20 67.46
C LEU A 301 4.13 19.70 66.22
N LYS A 302 3.58 20.92 66.28
CA LYS A 302 2.89 21.54 65.13
C LYS A 302 3.82 21.80 63.95
N ARG A 303 5.00 22.40 64.20
CA ARG A 303 5.98 22.67 63.14
C ARG A 303 6.45 21.37 62.48
N LYS A 304 6.68 20.33 63.27
CA LYS A 304 7.05 19.00 62.77
C LYS A 304 5.98 18.39 61.85
N PHE A 305 4.70 18.53 62.22
CA PHE A 305 3.59 18.04 61.41
C PHE A 305 3.46 18.78 60.07
N LEU A 306 3.65 20.10 60.05
CA LEU A 306 3.60 20.91 58.83
C LEU A 306 4.69 20.54 57.81
N TYR A 307 5.94 20.41 58.25
CA TYR A 307 7.06 20.02 57.38
C TYR A 307 6.85 18.64 56.73
N ALA A 308 6.35 17.67 57.49
CA ALA A 308 6.06 16.34 56.96
C ALA A 308 4.92 16.34 55.92
N LYS A 309 3.92 17.22 56.11
CA LYS A 309 2.78 17.34 55.20
C LYS A 309 3.15 18.02 53.87
N GLU A 310 3.93 19.10 53.90
CA GLU A 310 4.38 19.80 52.68
C GLU A 310 5.30 18.92 51.80
N ALA A 311 6.11 18.05 52.41
CA ALA A 311 6.96 17.11 51.67
C ALA A 311 6.14 16.01 50.94
N GLU A 312 5.03 15.57 51.54
CA GLU A 312 4.11 14.56 50.98
C GLU A 312 3.32 15.11 49.79
N GLU A 313 2.77 16.32 49.93
CA GLU A 313 1.96 16.98 48.89
C GLU A 313 2.78 17.19 47.60
N ASN A 314 4.02 17.67 47.72
CA ASN A 314 4.92 17.86 46.58
C ASN A 314 5.33 16.53 45.87
N ALA A 315 5.45 15.42 46.60
CA ALA A 315 5.81 14.13 46.02
C ALA A 315 4.63 13.50 45.24
N ASN A 316 3.41 13.65 45.74
CA ASN A 316 2.21 13.14 45.09
C ASN A 316 1.90 13.88 43.78
N ASP A 317 2.06 15.21 43.74
CA ASP A 317 1.83 16.01 42.51
C ASP A 317 2.78 15.60 41.36
N GLU A 318 4.04 15.32 41.69
CA GLU A 318 5.05 14.88 40.72
C GLU A 318 4.79 13.47 40.19
N LEU A 319 4.24 12.58 41.03
CA LEU A 319 3.84 11.21 40.67
C LEU A 319 2.59 11.23 39.78
N GLU A 320 1.57 12.00 40.15
CA GLU A 320 0.34 12.15 39.35
C GLU A 320 0.65 12.68 37.95
N THR A 321 1.54 13.68 37.85
CA THR A 321 1.99 14.23 36.57
C THR A 321 2.71 13.17 35.71
N ALA A 322 3.54 12.32 36.33
CA ALA A 322 4.25 11.26 35.61
C ALA A 322 3.30 10.14 35.15
N GLN A 323 2.27 9.82 35.94
CA GLN A 323 1.24 8.85 35.58
C GLN A 323 0.41 9.31 34.39
N LYS A 324 -0.06 10.57 34.37
CA LYS A 324 -0.78 11.16 33.23
C LYS A 324 0.05 11.15 31.94
N ALA A 325 1.36 11.40 32.03
CA ALA A 325 2.27 11.33 30.88
C ALA A 325 2.41 9.89 30.34
N TYR A 326 2.45 8.89 31.22
CA TYR A 326 2.48 7.47 30.83
C TYR A 326 1.16 7.01 30.17
N GLU A 327 0.01 7.44 30.69
CA GLU A 327 -1.31 7.16 30.12
C GLU A 327 -1.44 7.77 28.72
N THR A 328 -1.04 9.04 28.56
CA THR A 328 -1.03 9.74 27.26
C THR A 328 -0.15 9.01 26.24
N ALA A 329 1.06 8.59 26.63
CA ALA A 329 1.95 7.82 25.76
C ALA A 329 1.39 6.44 25.40
N SER A 330 0.62 5.82 26.29
CA SER A 330 -0.03 4.53 26.04
C SER A 330 -1.16 4.65 25.02
N HIS A 331 -2.00 5.70 25.10
CA HIS A 331 -3.03 5.97 24.09
C HIS A 331 -2.42 6.28 22.72
N ALA A 332 -1.37 7.09 22.66
CA ALA A 332 -0.68 7.35 21.40
C ALA A 332 -0.10 6.08 20.74
N LEU A 333 0.33 5.09 21.53
CA LEU A 333 0.78 3.81 20.99
C LEU A 333 -0.40 2.99 20.43
N GLU A 334 -1.55 3.00 21.10
CA GLU A 334 -2.77 2.32 20.65
C GLU A 334 -3.26 2.88 19.31
N ASP A 335 -3.35 4.22 19.19
CA ASP A 335 -3.70 4.90 17.94
C ASP A 335 -2.74 4.58 16.78
N ALA A 336 -1.44 4.45 17.09
CA ALA A 336 -0.42 4.10 16.10
C ALA A 336 -0.58 2.65 15.60
N ILE A 337 -0.87 1.70 16.51
CA ILE A 337 -1.13 0.29 16.16
C ILE A 337 -2.39 0.16 15.30
N ASP A 338 -3.47 0.86 15.65
CA ASP A 338 -4.70 0.85 14.86
C ASP A 338 -4.48 1.43 13.45
N THR A 339 -3.65 2.46 13.35
CA THR A 339 -3.22 3.03 12.06
C THR A 339 -2.42 2.01 11.26
N GLU A 340 -1.44 1.33 11.85
CA GLU A 340 -0.65 0.27 11.19
C GLU A 340 -1.57 -0.83 10.65
N ASN A 341 -2.47 -1.37 11.50
CA ASN A 341 -3.42 -2.41 11.12
C ASN A 341 -4.32 -1.97 9.96
N SER A 342 -4.80 -0.72 9.97
CA SER A 342 -5.61 -0.17 8.87
C SER A 342 -4.84 -0.12 7.55
N LYS A 343 -3.55 0.27 7.60
CA LYS A 343 -2.67 0.32 6.42
C LYS A 343 -2.30 -1.07 5.92
N ASP A 344 -2.07 -2.03 6.80
CA ASP A 344 -1.74 -3.42 6.44
C ASP A 344 -2.90 -4.09 5.69
N ASN A 345 -4.12 -3.94 6.20
CA ASN A 345 -5.34 -4.39 5.51
C ASN A 345 -5.51 -3.76 4.12
N LYS A 346 -5.16 -2.46 3.99
CA LYS A 346 -5.18 -1.76 2.69
C LYS A 346 -4.16 -2.34 1.72
N VAL A 347 -2.92 -2.62 2.17
CA VAL A 347 -1.89 -3.30 1.37
C VAL A 347 -2.39 -4.68 0.93
N GLU A 348 -2.93 -5.50 1.83
CA GLU A 348 -3.45 -6.83 1.49
C GLU A 348 -4.54 -6.76 0.40
N SER A 349 -5.46 -5.80 0.52
CA SER A 349 -6.51 -5.58 -0.47
C SER A 349 -5.97 -5.17 -1.85
N LEU A 350 -4.89 -4.37 -1.89
CA LEU A 350 -4.26 -3.91 -3.11
C LEU A 350 -3.42 -5.02 -3.76
N THR A 351 -2.76 -5.86 -2.97
CA THR A 351 -2.07 -7.06 -3.47
C THR A 351 -3.05 -7.99 -4.20
N LYS A 352 -4.22 -8.26 -3.61
CA LYS A 352 -5.29 -9.03 -4.27
C LYS A 352 -5.77 -8.37 -5.57
N ALA A 353 -5.85 -7.04 -5.61
CA ALA A 353 -6.20 -6.30 -6.82
C ALA A 353 -5.13 -6.40 -7.91
N LEU A 354 -3.84 -6.35 -7.53
CA LEU A 354 -2.71 -6.52 -8.45
C LEU A 354 -2.68 -7.94 -9.02
N ASP A 355 -2.90 -8.97 -8.21
CA ASP A 355 -2.99 -10.37 -8.67
C ASP A 355 -4.10 -10.56 -9.70
N LYS A 356 -5.26 -9.94 -9.46
CA LYS A 356 -6.39 -9.94 -10.41
C LYS A 356 -6.01 -9.23 -11.72
N ALA A 357 -5.35 -8.08 -11.64
CA ALA A 357 -4.90 -7.34 -12.83
C ALA A 357 -3.86 -8.14 -13.64
N ASN A 358 -2.91 -8.79 -12.96
CA ASN A 358 -1.92 -9.68 -13.59
C ASN A 358 -2.57 -10.88 -14.28
N THR A 359 -3.61 -11.45 -13.67
CA THR A 359 -4.39 -12.53 -14.28
C THR A 359 -5.06 -12.05 -15.58
N GLN A 360 -5.68 -10.87 -15.57
CA GLN A 360 -6.28 -10.27 -16.76
C GLN A 360 -5.24 -9.98 -17.85
N LEU A 361 -4.08 -9.45 -17.48
CA LEU A 361 -2.96 -9.21 -18.41
C LEU A 361 -2.50 -10.50 -19.08
N ASN A 362 -2.34 -11.58 -18.31
CA ASN A 362 -1.94 -12.88 -18.85
C ASN A 362 -2.98 -13.46 -19.82
N THR A 363 -4.27 -13.29 -19.53
CA THR A 363 -5.36 -13.68 -20.45
C THR A 363 -5.33 -12.86 -21.72
N ALA A 364 -5.29 -11.53 -21.62
CA ALA A 364 -5.24 -10.63 -22.79
C ALA A 364 -4.01 -10.89 -23.67
N LYS A 365 -2.86 -11.23 -23.06
CA LYS A 365 -1.65 -11.61 -23.79
C LYS A 365 -1.85 -12.88 -24.62
N LYS A 366 -2.44 -13.92 -24.02
CA LYS A 366 -2.76 -15.17 -24.73
C LYS A 366 -3.74 -14.94 -25.88
N GLU A 367 -4.74 -14.09 -25.67
CA GLU A 367 -5.73 -13.74 -26.69
C GLU A 367 -5.11 -12.94 -27.84
N ALA A 368 -4.25 -11.97 -27.55
CA ALA A 368 -3.50 -11.22 -28.55
C ALA A 368 -2.56 -12.12 -29.37
N ASP A 369 -1.84 -13.04 -28.72
CA ASP A 369 -0.96 -14.00 -29.39
C ASP A 369 -1.76 -14.96 -30.30
N ALA A 370 -2.91 -15.45 -29.83
CA ALA A 370 -3.81 -16.29 -30.61
C ALA A 370 -4.41 -15.54 -31.81
N ALA A 371 -4.80 -14.27 -31.63
CA ALA A 371 -5.31 -13.43 -32.70
C ALA A 371 -4.26 -13.16 -33.78
N LYS A 372 -3.00 -12.89 -33.39
CA LYS A 372 -1.87 -12.75 -34.32
C LYS A 372 -1.61 -14.03 -35.12
N ALA A 373 -1.59 -15.18 -34.46
CA ALA A 373 -1.45 -16.46 -35.15
C ALA A 373 -2.59 -16.72 -36.15
N ASN A 374 -3.82 -16.35 -35.81
CA ASN A 374 -4.96 -16.44 -36.72
C ASN A 374 -4.80 -15.50 -37.93
N VAL A 375 -4.33 -14.27 -37.73
CA VAL A 375 -4.02 -13.34 -38.83
C VAL A 375 -2.99 -13.93 -39.78
N GLU A 376 -1.90 -14.48 -39.27
CA GLU A 376 -0.85 -15.11 -40.09
C GLU A 376 -1.41 -16.29 -40.91
N ALA A 377 -2.22 -17.14 -40.28
CA ALA A 377 -2.87 -18.27 -40.95
C ALA A 377 -3.83 -17.80 -42.06
N LYS A 378 -4.66 -16.78 -41.79
CA LYS A 378 -5.59 -16.22 -42.78
C LYS A 378 -4.87 -15.47 -43.90
N LYS A 379 -3.78 -14.79 -43.60
CA LYS A 379 -2.91 -14.16 -44.59
C LYS A 379 -2.30 -15.19 -45.54
N ALA A 380 -1.75 -16.29 -45.01
CA ALA A 380 -1.21 -17.36 -45.83
C ALA A 380 -2.29 -18.03 -46.71
N ALA A 381 -3.51 -18.20 -46.19
CA ALA A 381 -4.64 -18.69 -46.97
C ALA A 381 -5.03 -17.73 -48.11
N TYR A 382 -5.08 -16.42 -47.82
CA TYR A 382 -5.32 -15.38 -48.82
C TYR A 382 -4.24 -15.38 -49.91
N GLU A 383 -2.96 -15.34 -49.54
CA GLU A 383 -1.84 -15.34 -50.51
C GLU A 383 -1.86 -16.58 -51.41
N LYS A 384 -2.19 -17.75 -50.86
CA LYS A 384 -2.35 -19.00 -51.62
C LYS A 384 -3.55 -18.93 -52.58
N ALA A 385 -4.69 -18.42 -52.12
CA ALA A 385 -5.88 -18.28 -52.94
C ALA A 385 -5.68 -17.26 -54.08
N GLU A 386 -5.03 -16.13 -53.77
CA GLU A 386 -4.65 -15.10 -54.74
C GLU A 386 -3.71 -15.66 -55.81
N HIS A 387 -2.67 -16.40 -55.40
CA HIS A 387 -1.74 -17.05 -56.32
C HIS A 387 -2.47 -18.02 -57.27
N ASN A 388 -3.37 -18.85 -56.74
CA ASN A 388 -4.14 -19.79 -57.55
C ASN A 388 -5.08 -19.08 -58.53
N ALA A 389 -5.76 -18.01 -58.10
CA ALA A 389 -6.62 -17.20 -58.95
C ALA A 389 -5.82 -16.57 -60.11
N VAL A 390 -4.67 -15.96 -59.81
CA VAL A 390 -3.79 -15.34 -60.82
C VAL A 390 -3.23 -16.37 -61.80
N VAL A 391 -2.85 -17.57 -61.33
CA VAL A 391 -2.41 -18.66 -62.21
C VAL A 391 -3.54 -19.12 -63.12
N ALA A 392 -4.76 -19.28 -62.59
CA ALA A 392 -5.93 -19.70 -63.38
C ALA A 392 -6.31 -18.65 -64.43
N GLU A 393 -6.34 -17.36 -64.07
CA GLU A 393 -6.57 -16.25 -65.03
C GLU A 393 -5.53 -16.28 -66.17
N LYS A 394 -4.24 -16.49 -65.85
CA LYS A 394 -3.19 -16.61 -66.86
C LYS A 394 -3.34 -17.85 -67.75
N VAL A 395 -3.79 -18.97 -67.20
CA VAL A 395 -4.06 -20.20 -67.96
C VAL A 395 -5.25 -20.01 -68.90
N GLU A 396 -6.36 -19.42 -68.42
CA GLU A 396 -7.51 -19.10 -69.26
C GLU A 396 -7.13 -18.09 -70.37
N GLU A 397 -6.33 -17.08 -70.06
CA GLU A 397 -5.82 -16.13 -71.06
C GLU A 397 -4.92 -16.81 -72.10
N ALA A 398 -4.03 -17.70 -71.67
CA ALA A 398 -3.17 -18.47 -72.56
C ALA A 398 -3.97 -19.44 -73.46
N LEU A 399 -5.00 -20.08 -72.93
CA LEU A 399 -5.91 -20.94 -73.70
C LEU A 399 -6.70 -20.12 -74.73
N ARG A 400 -7.20 -18.94 -74.35
CA ARG A 400 -7.87 -18.01 -75.28
C ARG A 400 -6.94 -17.59 -76.42
N LEU A 401 -5.69 -17.26 -76.10
CA LEU A 401 -4.67 -16.88 -77.08
C LEU A 401 -4.29 -18.06 -78.00
N ALA A 402 -4.19 -19.28 -77.44
CA ALA A 402 -3.90 -20.49 -78.20
C ALA A 402 -5.04 -20.85 -79.17
N GLU A 403 -6.29 -20.70 -78.73
CA GLU A 403 -7.46 -20.95 -79.58
C GLU A 403 -7.61 -19.89 -80.68
N GLU A 404 -7.32 -18.63 -80.38
CA GLU A 404 -7.28 -17.56 -81.39
C GLU A 404 -6.21 -17.83 -82.45
N ASN A 405 -5.02 -18.29 -82.04
CA ASN A 405 -3.95 -18.70 -82.95
C ASN A 405 -4.32 -19.92 -83.81
N ARG A 406 -5.02 -20.92 -83.25
CA ARG A 406 -5.53 -22.09 -84.00
C ARG A 406 -6.52 -21.67 -85.08
N LYS A 407 -7.48 -20.80 -84.74
CA LYS A 407 -8.46 -20.26 -85.71
C LYS A 407 -7.79 -19.44 -86.81
N ALA A 408 -6.74 -18.68 -86.49
CA ALA A 408 -5.95 -17.94 -87.48
C ALA A 408 -5.15 -18.86 -88.43
N GLU A 409 -4.64 -19.99 -87.93
CA GLU A 409 -3.90 -20.96 -88.76
C GLU A 409 -4.81 -21.76 -89.70
N GLU A 410 -6.00 -22.15 -89.24
CA GLU A 410 -7.02 -22.83 -90.06
C GLU A 410 -7.56 -21.93 -91.18
N ALA A 411 -7.75 -20.63 -90.91
CA ALA A 411 -8.15 -19.65 -91.91
C ALA A 411 -7.10 -19.49 -93.04
N LYS A 412 -5.80 -19.53 -92.72
CA LYS A 412 -4.72 -19.48 -93.73
C LYS A 412 -4.71 -20.71 -94.65
N LYS A 413 -4.94 -21.92 -94.11
CA LYS A 413 -4.98 -23.16 -94.90
C LYS A 413 -6.19 -23.21 -95.86
N ALA A 414 -7.31 -22.60 -95.49
CA ALA A 414 -8.49 -22.50 -96.36
C ALA A 414 -8.28 -21.51 -97.54
N GLU A 415 -7.52 -20.43 -97.36
CA GLU A 415 -7.24 -19.46 -98.43
C GLU A 415 -6.29 -20.01 -99.51
N GLU A 416 -5.28 -20.80 -99.12
CA GLU A 416 -4.32 -21.41 -100.05
C GLU A 416 -4.97 -22.47 -100.97
N ALA A 417 -5.98 -23.19 -100.49
CA ALA A 417 -6.73 -24.15 -101.28
C ALA A 417 -7.55 -23.47 -102.41
N LYS A 418 -8.12 -22.28 -102.17
CA LYS A 418 -8.89 -21.52 -103.17
C LYS A 418 -8.03 -21.01 -104.33
N LYS A 419 -6.78 -20.59 -104.09
CA LYS A 419 -5.86 -20.10 -105.14
C LYS A 419 -5.35 -21.20 -106.10
N ALA A 420 -5.38 -22.47 -105.68
CA ALA A 420 -4.95 -23.59 -106.52
C ALA A 420 -6.01 -24.00 -107.57
N GLU A 421 -7.30 -23.77 -107.29
CA GLU A 421 -8.41 -24.17 -108.17
C GLU A 421 -8.59 -23.21 -109.36
N GLU A 422 -8.40 -21.90 -109.18
CA GLU A 422 -8.49 -20.89 -110.25
C GLU A 422 -7.35 -20.95 -111.29
N ALA A 423 -6.23 -21.64 -110.98
CA ALA A 423 -5.06 -21.69 -111.85
C ALA A 423 -5.09 -22.79 -112.92
N LYS A 424 -6.11 -23.67 -112.93
CA LYS A 424 -6.22 -24.83 -113.82
C LYS A 424 -6.65 -24.45 -115.25
N PRO A 425 -5.87 -24.77 -116.31
CA PRO A 425 -6.22 -24.36 -117.67
C PRO A 425 -7.40 -25.13 -118.26
N ASP A 426 -8.29 -24.40 -118.94
CA ASP A 426 -9.43 -24.98 -119.65
C ASP A 426 -9.01 -25.96 -120.76
N LYS A 427 -9.95 -26.85 -121.11
CA LYS A 427 -9.80 -27.80 -122.21
C LYS A 427 -9.69 -27.06 -123.56
N VAL A 428 -8.59 -27.30 -124.27
CA VAL A 428 -8.31 -26.62 -125.54
C VAL A 428 -9.18 -27.17 -126.67
N THR A 429 -9.65 -26.29 -127.56
CA THR A 429 -10.47 -26.66 -128.74
C THR A 429 -9.71 -26.42 -130.05
N LEU A 430 -9.45 -27.48 -130.84
CA LEU A 430 -8.77 -27.40 -132.13
C LEU A 430 -9.67 -26.81 -133.23
N LYS A 431 -9.28 -25.67 -133.80
CA LYS A 431 -9.99 -25.02 -134.91
C LYS A 431 -9.74 -25.75 -136.23
N LYS A 432 -8.51 -25.70 -136.76
CA LYS A 432 -8.20 -26.21 -138.09
C LYS A 432 -6.86 -26.96 -138.08
N VAL A 433 -6.80 -28.04 -138.85
CA VAL A 433 -5.56 -28.78 -139.14
C VAL A 433 -5.49 -28.95 -140.65
N LYS A 434 -4.60 -28.23 -141.33
CA LYS A 434 -4.52 -28.21 -142.79
C LYS A 434 -3.08 -28.47 -143.27
N SER A 435 -2.93 -29.27 -144.33
CA SER A 435 -1.66 -29.44 -145.05
C SER A 435 -1.42 -28.21 -145.93
N LYS A 436 -0.30 -27.50 -145.74
CA LYS A 436 -0.03 -26.23 -146.43
C LYS A 436 0.78 -26.41 -147.72
N LYS A 437 1.87 -27.17 -147.65
CA LYS A 437 2.81 -27.50 -148.76
C LYS A 437 3.31 -28.95 -148.57
N ARG A 438 4.11 -29.50 -149.50
CA ARG A 438 4.76 -30.83 -149.31
C ARG A 438 5.41 -30.87 -147.93
N LYS A 439 5.20 -31.97 -147.19
CA LYS A 439 5.80 -32.21 -145.86
C LYS A 439 5.41 -31.22 -144.72
N THR A 440 4.41 -30.35 -144.91
CA THR A 440 4.06 -29.29 -143.92
C THR A 440 2.58 -29.24 -143.52
N VAL A 441 2.29 -29.24 -142.21
CA VAL A 441 0.94 -29.07 -141.64
C VAL A 441 0.88 -27.93 -140.64
N LYS A 442 -0.15 -27.08 -140.73
CA LYS A 442 -0.48 -26.05 -139.73
C LYS A 442 -1.71 -26.46 -138.91
N VAL A 443 -1.57 -26.41 -137.59
CA VAL A 443 -2.58 -26.70 -136.57
C VAL A 443 -2.92 -25.39 -135.88
N THR A 444 -4.21 -25.07 -135.72
CA THR A 444 -4.68 -23.87 -134.99
C THR A 444 -5.76 -24.24 -133.97
N TRP A 445 -5.80 -23.57 -132.82
CA TRP A 445 -6.78 -23.78 -131.73
C TRP A 445 -7.30 -22.47 -131.13
N LYS A 446 -8.37 -22.56 -130.32
CA LYS A 446 -8.85 -21.43 -129.48
C LYS A 446 -7.96 -21.29 -128.24
N LYS A 447 -7.77 -20.04 -127.77
CA LYS A 447 -7.11 -19.75 -126.49
C LYS A 447 -7.98 -20.32 -125.36
N ALA A 448 -7.39 -21.10 -124.45
CA ALA A 448 -8.04 -21.62 -123.25
C ALA A 448 -7.79 -20.67 -122.05
N LYS A 449 -8.79 -20.48 -121.17
CA LYS A 449 -8.68 -19.67 -119.95
C LYS A 449 -7.59 -20.24 -119.04
N ALA A 450 -6.85 -19.36 -118.37
CA ALA A 450 -5.67 -19.67 -117.56
C ALA A 450 -4.50 -20.37 -118.28
N ALA A 451 -4.55 -20.67 -119.59
CA ALA A 451 -3.44 -21.29 -120.30
C ALA A 451 -2.39 -20.25 -120.75
N LYS A 452 -1.17 -20.30 -120.19
CA LYS A 452 -0.03 -19.47 -120.61
C LYS A 452 0.75 -20.06 -121.80
N LYS A 453 0.82 -21.40 -121.90
CA LYS A 453 1.48 -22.14 -123.00
C LYS A 453 0.60 -23.28 -123.49
N TYR A 454 0.91 -23.85 -124.65
CA TYR A 454 0.18 -25.00 -125.19
C TYR A 454 1.12 -26.15 -125.53
N GLN A 455 0.68 -27.37 -125.25
CA GLN A 455 1.41 -28.58 -125.65
C GLN A 455 0.65 -29.30 -126.77
N VAL A 456 1.23 -29.28 -127.96
CA VAL A 456 0.74 -29.96 -129.15
C VAL A 456 1.35 -31.35 -129.22
N ALA A 457 0.51 -32.36 -129.38
CA ALA A 457 0.94 -33.73 -129.61
C ALA A 457 0.56 -34.15 -131.02
N TYR A 458 1.46 -34.83 -131.73
CA TYR A 458 1.15 -35.42 -133.04
C TYR A 458 1.71 -36.82 -133.25
N ARG A 459 1.08 -37.62 -134.13
CA ARG A 459 1.51 -38.98 -134.51
C ARG A 459 1.03 -39.36 -135.92
N TYR A 460 1.58 -40.40 -136.54
CA TYR A 460 1.18 -40.86 -137.88
C TYR A 460 1.07 -42.39 -138.00
N ARG A 461 0.55 -42.90 -139.13
CA ARG A 461 0.48 -44.35 -139.41
C ARG A 461 1.73 -44.88 -140.11
N ARG A 462 2.30 -45.99 -139.65
CA ARG A 462 3.62 -46.53 -140.08
C ARG A 462 3.62 -47.21 -141.48
N LYS A 463 2.50 -47.77 -141.94
CA LYS A 463 2.27 -48.26 -143.32
C LYS A 463 0.82 -47.95 -143.74
N LYS A 464 0.52 -47.87 -145.05
CA LYS A 464 -0.80 -47.46 -145.59
C LYS A 464 -1.93 -48.44 -145.20
N SER A 465 -1.61 -49.73 -145.11
CA SER A 465 -2.51 -50.85 -144.73
C SER A 465 -2.46 -51.25 -143.24
N ALA A 466 -1.61 -50.62 -142.41
CA ALA A 466 -1.49 -50.99 -141.00
C ALA A 466 -2.43 -50.21 -140.07
N LYS A 467 -3.14 -50.91 -139.16
CA LYS A 467 -4.02 -50.31 -138.12
C LYS A 467 -3.27 -49.62 -136.96
N LYS A 468 -1.93 -49.74 -136.85
CA LYS A 468 -1.11 -49.20 -135.72
C LYS A 468 -0.55 -47.77 -135.96
N TRP A 469 -0.71 -46.87 -134.98
CA TRP A 469 -0.16 -45.49 -134.98
C TRP A 469 1.19 -45.42 -134.25
N THR A 470 2.03 -44.41 -134.55
CA THR A 470 3.27 -44.14 -133.81
C THR A 470 3.00 -43.54 -132.41
N LYS A 471 4.02 -43.53 -131.53
CA LYS A 471 4.01 -42.78 -130.27
C LYS A 471 3.72 -41.30 -130.52
N TRP A 472 3.07 -40.64 -129.55
CA TRP A 472 2.81 -39.20 -129.62
C TRP A 472 4.11 -38.41 -129.43
N VAL A 473 4.39 -37.51 -130.35
CA VAL A 473 5.47 -36.54 -130.22
C VAL A 473 4.87 -35.25 -129.67
N TYR A 474 5.37 -34.79 -128.52
CA TYR A 474 4.89 -33.58 -127.86
C TYR A 474 5.81 -32.40 -128.16
N LYS A 475 5.22 -31.24 -128.43
CA LYS A 475 5.91 -29.97 -128.60
C LYS A 475 5.16 -28.89 -127.83
N VAL A 476 5.88 -28.16 -127.00
CA VAL A 476 5.33 -27.01 -126.28
C VAL A 476 5.55 -25.78 -127.13
N VAL A 477 4.51 -24.98 -127.28
CA VAL A 477 4.53 -23.76 -128.08
C VAL A 477 3.86 -22.62 -127.33
N LYS A 478 4.29 -21.41 -127.66
CA LYS A 478 3.59 -20.18 -127.29
C LYS A 478 2.68 -19.79 -128.44
N GLY A 479 1.48 -19.28 -128.14
CA GLY A 479 0.47 -18.90 -129.14
C GLY A 479 -0.51 -20.03 -129.52
N THR A 480 -1.48 -19.70 -130.37
CA THR A 480 -2.64 -20.55 -130.69
C THR A 480 -2.49 -21.33 -132.01
N SER A 481 -1.26 -21.45 -132.52
CA SER A 481 -0.97 -22.22 -133.72
C SER A 481 0.41 -22.87 -133.69
N TYR A 482 0.54 -23.97 -134.44
CA TYR A 482 1.80 -24.68 -134.63
C TYR A 482 1.91 -25.17 -136.07
N THR A 483 3.07 -24.94 -136.68
CA THR A 483 3.37 -25.42 -138.03
C THR A 483 4.49 -26.45 -137.96
N ASN A 484 4.21 -27.69 -138.33
CA ASN A 484 5.20 -28.74 -138.43
C ASN A 484 5.70 -28.84 -139.88
N LYS A 485 6.97 -28.48 -140.12
CA LYS A 485 7.61 -28.43 -141.44
C LYS A 485 8.37 -29.70 -141.84
N LYS A 486 8.52 -30.68 -140.92
CA LYS A 486 9.35 -31.89 -141.13
C LYS A 486 8.52 -33.18 -141.18
N LEU A 487 7.31 -33.14 -141.77
CA LEU A 487 6.46 -34.32 -141.89
C LEU A 487 6.79 -35.14 -143.15
N ARG A 488 6.44 -36.42 -143.18
CA ARG A 488 6.61 -37.24 -144.39
C ARG A 488 5.39 -37.03 -145.31
N SER A 489 5.63 -36.78 -146.60
CA SER A 489 4.58 -36.54 -147.62
C SER A 489 3.69 -37.78 -147.82
N ARG A 490 2.45 -37.56 -148.28
CA ARG A 490 1.44 -38.60 -148.56
C ARG A 490 1.02 -39.46 -147.35
N ARG A 491 1.33 -39.06 -146.11
CA ARG A 491 0.93 -39.77 -144.86
C ARG A 491 -0.16 -39.05 -144.06
N THR A 492 -0.94 -39.81 -143.29
CA THR A 492 -1.98 -39.28 -142.39
C THR A 492 -1.46 -39.10 -140.96
N TYR A 493 -1.62 -37.90 -140.41
CA TYR A 493 -1.23 -37.51 -139.05
C TYR A 493 -2.45 -37.19 -138.18
N GLN A 494 -2.33 -37.42 -136.87
CA GLN A 494 -3.27 -36.98 -135.84
C GLN A 494 -2.64 -35.90 -134.96
N PHE A 495 -3.44 -34.90 -134.56
CA PHE A 495 -3.03 -33.82 -133.65
C PHE A 495 -4.01 -33.67 -132.48
N LYS A 496 -3.48 -33.40 -131.27
CA LYS A 496 -4.23 -32.96 -130.08
C LYS A 496 -3.44 -31.89 -129.32
N VAL A 497 -4.10 -31.01 -128.57
CA VAL A 497 -3.44 -29.88 -127.86
C VAL A 497 -4.00 -29.74 -126.46
N ARG A 498 -3.20 -29.36 -125.46
CA ARG A 498 -3.66 -28.96 -124.11
C ARG A 498 -3.03 -27.64 -123.67
N GLY A 499 -3.69 -26.94 -122.74
CA GLY A 499 -3.17 -25.73 -122.09
C GLY A 499 -2.24 -26.06 -120.92
N LEU A 500 -1.30 -25.17 -120.63
CA LEU A 500 -0.34 -25.24 -119.53
C LEU A 500 -0.27 -23.89 -118.81
N ASN A 501 -0.29 -23.91 -117.47
CA ASN A 501 -0.05 -22.76 -116.59
C ASN A 501 0.99 -23.14 -115.54
N GLY A 502 2.27 -22.84 -115.78
CA GLY A 502 3.37 -23.32 -114.94
C GLY A 502 3.44 -24.86 -114.89
N LYS A 503 3.35 -25.44 -113.68
CA LYS A 503 3.31 -26.89 -113.43
C LYS A 503 1.92 -27.51 -113.65
N ILE A 504 0.85 -26.70 -113.72
CA ILE A 504 -0.54 -27.17 -113.83
C ILE A 504 -0.89 -27.47 -115.29
N LYS A 505 -1.35 -28.71 -115.55
CA LYS A 505 -1.64 -29.23 -116.90
C LYS A 505 -3.15 -29.32 -117.13
N GLY A 506 -3.65 -28.63 -118.15
CA GLY A 506 -5.05 -28.74 -118.56
C GLY A 506 -5.36 -30.02 -119.36
N ALA A 507 -6.65 -30.28 -119.58
CA ALA A 507 -7.11 -31.43 -120.37
C ALA A 507 -6.76 -31.29 -121.88
N PHE A 508 -6.51 -32.42 -122.56
CA PHE A 508 -6.28 -32.44 -124.01
C PHE A 508 -7.56 -32.21 -124.83
N SER A 509 -7.38 -31.58 -125.99
CA SER A 509 -8.40 -31.42 -127.02
C SER A 509 -8.83 -32.75 -127.64
N LYS A 510 -9.99 -32.75 -128.30
CA LYS A 510 -10.36 -33.80 -129.25
C LYS A 510 -9.28 -33.91 -130.36
N LYS A 511 -9.02 -35.12 -130.87
CA LYS A 511 -7.95 -35.40 -131.86
C LYS A 511 -8.46 -35.06 -133.27
N LYS A 512 -7.66 -34.38 -134.10
CA LYS A 512 -7.96 -34.14 -135.54
C LYS A 512 -6.98 -34.86 -136.46
N LYS A 513 -7.47 -35.45 -137.56
CA LYS A 513 -6.67 -36.17 -138.57
C LYS A 513 -6.45 -35.28 -139.80
N VAL A 514 -5.28 -35.38 -140.44
CA VAL A 514 -4.96 -34.69 -141.71
C VAL A 514 -4.03 -35.56 -142.56
N ARG A 515 -4.23 -35.60 -143.88
CA ARG A 515 -3.28 -36.21 -144.82
C ARG A 515 -2.36 -35.14 -145.40
N VAL A 516 -1.06 -35.35 -145.32
CA VAL A 516 -0.05 -34.41 -145.83
C VAL A 516 0.06 -34.56 -147.35
N LYS A 517 0.00 -33.44 -148.07
CA LYS A 517 0.19 -33.38 -149.53
C LYS A 517 1.58 -33.87 -149.93
#